data_AF-A0AAF0MNU5-F1
#
_entry.id   AF-A0AAF0MNU5-F1
#
_cell.length_a   1.000
_cell.length_b   1.000
_cell.length_c   1.000
_cell.angle_alpha   90.00
_cell.angle_beta   90.00
_cell.angle_gamma   90.00
#
_symmetry.space_group_name_H-M   'P 1'
#
loop_
_entity.id
_entity.type
_entity.pdbx_description
1 polymer ?
#
loop_
_entity_poly.entity_id
_entity_poly.type
_entity_poly.pdbx_seq_one_letter_code
_entity_poly.pdbx_strand_id
1 'polypeptide(L)'
;MAEKNKRLHIRGVKQPSKRLEDDVIGRAKDLADNPGLLRPLCAGNCRKCVFDKVFKDIDKYAKYRGDEQALIKMASKGLDSMAKAYAGTISVAAAGKVPLMATAVIGGQRVPYVVRGTVPAPLLIGCQHYDDPKLRLLYYNGLIKKQGLHLYSWGDKSVCSDAPNMPEDYLYDTWWETPYKFDGDGIDCGHEGNVSLNIGVKSCGCTIHICSDCAKDVSTLAYIVSRLSAEDPLDDISVWVQSKYHSEGSDGKHAVTGDQLKQYMLGKTTDRALIESVRRSDLSDLASSGSLTLISGDRNYGSDLDSFISGLSGTDGEKELLKSFLSGNPRSVVIKSGKASEAVAGLWSADWKGLIAAATSAEFAERYSEMPRLPAADAIAEARRAFISKDVIEDLPAFRRPGPMTQAADSLAKAAKVGGLTMVEETAAGIPMRDSKSKGLAAGFALACGGSVPQTFSKDEKEFAEFLVPFIKQVIGASGEKYREDMNTLLMALSCGEKV
;
A
#
# COMPACT_ATOMS: atom_id res chain seq x y z
N MET A 1 49.34 -30.25 25.50
CA MET A 1 48.48 -31.27 24.87
C MET A 1 47.77 -30.60 23.71
N ALA A 2 48.09 -31.00 22.48
CA ALA A 2 47.59 -30.35 21.26
C ALA A 2 46.21 -30.89 20.89
N GLU A 3 45.20 -30.03 20.84
CA GLU A 3 43.85 -30.37 20.39
C GLU A 3 43.86 -30.71 18.89
N LYS A 4 43.37 -31.91 18.58
CA LYS A 4 43.20 -32.43 17.22
C LYS A 4 42.17 -31.59 16.46
N ASN A 5 42.61 -30.99 15.36
CA ASN A 5 41.75 -30.48 14.29
C ASN A 5 40.70 -31.52 13.88
N LYS A 6 39.41 -31.24 14.16
CA LYS A 6 38.28 -32.02 13.67
C LYS A 6 38.20 -31.90 12.14
N ARG A 7 38.49 -32.99 11.44
CA ARG A 7 38.30 -33.12 9.98
C ARG A 7 36.80 -32.98 9.66
N LEU A 8 36.47 -32.03 8.79
CA LEU A 8 35.15 -31.92 8.15
C LEU A 8 34.78 -33.25 7.48
N HIS A 9 33.60 -33.77 7.80
CA HIS A 9 33.11 -35.05 7.30
C HIS A 9 32.46 -34.83 5.92
N ILE A 10 33.18 -35.21 4.85
CA ILE A 10 32.68 -35.13 3.47
C ILE A 10 31.73 -36.31 3.22
N ARG A 11 30.41 -36.07 3.17
CA ARG A 11 29.41 -37.05 2.70
C ARG A 11 29.01 -36.72 1.25
N GLY A 12 28.92 -37.74 0.39
CA GLY A 12 28.25 -37.64 -0.93
C GLY A 12 29.12 -37.80 -2.18
N VAL A 13 30.22 -38.55 -2.13
CA VAL A 13 31.01 -38.87 -3.34
C VAL A 13 30.23 -39.84 -4.22
N LYS A 14 29.75 -39.37 -5.39
CA LYS A 14 29.15 -40.18 -6.45
C LYS A 14 29.97 -40.00 -7.73
N GLN A 15 30.00 -41.02 -8.59
CA GLN A 15 30.52 -40.84 -9.95
C GLN A 15 29.68 -39.77 -10.66
N PRO A 16 30.31 -38.76 -11.29
CA PRO A 16 29.59 -37.72 -12.02
C PRO A 16 28.90 -38.31 -13.25
N SER A 17 27.79 -37.70 -13.67
CA SER A 17 27.25 -37.99 -15.00
C SER A 17 28.26 -37.56 -16.06
N LYS A 18 28.29 -38.25 -17.21
CA LYS A 18 29.23 -37.94 -18.31
C LYS A 18 29.15 -36.47 -18.75
N ARG A 19 27.95 -35.91 -18.83
CA ARG A 19 27.73 -34.49 -19.14
C ARG A 19 28.40 -33.56 -18.14
N LEU A 20 28.26 -33.83 -16.84
CA LEU A 20 28.87 -33.02 -15.79
C LEU A 20 30.39 -33.11 -15.79
N GLU A 21 30.93 -34.29 -16.14
CA GLU A 21 32.37 -34.48 -16.33
C GLU A 21 32.87 -33.66 -17.55
N ASP A 22 32.18 -33.76 -18.69
CA ASP A 22 32.48 -33.01 -19.90
C ASP A 22 32.43 -31.48 -19.65
N ASP A 23 31.42 -30.99 -18.93
CA ASP A 23 31.26 -29.56 -18.58
C ASP A 23 32.41 -29.04 -17.69
N VAL A 24 32.83 -29.83 -16.70
CA VAL A 24 33.95 -29.44 -15.82
C VAL A 24 35.28 -29.47 -16.57
N ILE A 25 35.51 -30.48 -17.40
CA ILE A 25 36.72 -30.59 -18.21
C ILE A 25 36.76 -29.45 -19.23
N GLY A 26 35.63 -29.12 -19.87
CA GLY A 26 35.50 -27.98 -20.79
C GLY A 26 35.96 -26.68 -20.15
N ARG A 27 35.36 -26.31 -19.02
CA ARG A 27 35.73 -25.09 -18.28
C ARG A 27 37.18 -25.10 -17.81
N ALA A 28 37.71 -26.25 -17.41
CA ALA A 28 39.12 -26.38 -17.05
C ALA A 28 40.06 -26.16 -18.25
N LYS A 29 39.65 -26.58 -19.46
CA LYS A 29 40.39 -26.32 -20.70
C LYS A 29 40.33 -24.85 -21.08
N ASP A 30 39.16 -24.23 -21.01
CA ASP A 30 38.99 -22.80 -21.29
C ASP A 30 39.94 -21.94 -20.42
N LEU A 31 40.04 -22.29 -19.13
CA LEU A 31 40.99 -21.64 -18.21
C LEU A 31 42.46 -21.97 -18.48
N ALA A 32 42.77 -23.20 -18.91
CA ALA A 32 44.13 -23.59 -19.27
C ALA A 32 44.62 -22.85 -20.53
N ASP A 33 43.71 -22.57 -21.46
CA ASP A 33 43.98 -21.86 -22.71
C ASP A 33 43.98 -20.34 -22.49
N ASN A 34 43.05 -19.82 -21.69
CA ASN A 34 42.96 -18.40 -21.37
C ASN A 34 42.76 -18.15 -19.86
N PRO A 35 43.86 -17.99 -19.09
CA PRO A 35 43.78 -17.67 -17.67
C PRO A 35 43.13 -16.30 -17.40
N GLY A 36 43.11 -15.41 -18.40
CA GLY A 36 42.53 -14.07 -18.31
C GLY A 36 41.03 -14.06 -18.02
N LEU A 37 40.32 -15.17 -18.25
CA LEU A 37 38.90 -15.34 -17.89
C LEU A 37 38.64 -15.18 -16.38
N LEU A 38 39.66 -15.37 -15.54
CA LEU A 38 39.58 -15.14 -14.09
C LEU A 38 39.93 -13.71 -13.66
N ARG A 39 40.26 -12.82 -14.60
CA ARG A 39 40.71 -11.47 -14.27
C ARG A 39 39.53 -10.51 -14.39
N PRO A 40 39.05 -9.92 -13.28
CA PRO A 40 38.04 -8.87 -13.38
C PRO A 40 38.58 -7.68 -14.15
N LEU A 41 37.71 -7.04 -14.91
CA LEU A 41 37.95 -5.72 -15.48
C LEU A 41 38.10 -4.71 -14.33
N CYS A 42 38.88 -3.65 -14.54
CA CYS A 42 39.10 -2.62 -13.53
C CYS A 42 38.31 -1.35 -13.91
N ALA A 43 37.41 -0.91 -13.03
CA ALA A 43 36.71 0.36 -13.12
C ALA A 43 37.08 1.33 -11.98
N GLY A 44 38.06 0.95 -11.16
CA GLY A 44 38.58 1.77 -10.07
C GLY A 44 39.75 2.68 -10.46
N ASN A 45 40.12 3.58 -9.55
CA ASN A 45 41.24 4.52 -9.71
C ASN A 45 42.56 3.97 -9.11
N CYS A 46 42.76 2.66 -9.25
CA CYS A 46 43.87 1.94 -8.66
C CYS A 46 45.22 2.32 -9.31
N ARG A 47 46.19 2.77 -8.50
CA ARG A 47 47.59 2.95 -8.98
C ARG A 47 48.28 1.63 -9.34
N LYS A 48 47.93 0.54 -8.63
CA LYS A 48 48.40 -0.84 -8.87
C LYS A 48 47.25 -1.79 -8.61
N CYS A 49 47.09 -2.82 -9.44
CA CYS A 49 45.99 -3.74 -9.29
C CYS A 49 46.34 -4.82 -8.26
N VAL A 50 45.45 -5.07 -7.29
CA VAL A 50 45.64 -6.13 -6.28
C VAL A 50 45.77 -7.52 -6.92
N PHE A 51 45.19 -7.70 -8.11
CA PHE A 51 45.25 -8.94 -8.87
C PHE A 51 46.59 -9.16 -9.56
N ASP A 52 47.44 -8.15 -9.74
CA ASP A 52 48.70 -8.30 -10.48
C ASP A 52 49.60 -9.38 -9.88
N LYS A 53 49.65 -9.48 -8.54
CA LYS A 53 50.43 -10.51 -7.85
C LYS A 53 49.86 -11.90 -8.07
N VAL A 54 48.53 -12.05 -7.97
CA VAL A 54 47.84 -13.33 -8.17
C VAL A 54 48.05 -13.80 -9.62
N PHE A 55 47.88 -12.90 -10.59
CA PHE A 55 48.03 -13.22 -12.00
C PHE A 55 49.47 -13.54 -12.39
N LYS A 56 50.45 -12.89 -11.76
CA LYS A 56 51.86 -13.28 -11.93
C LYS A 56 52.13 -14.73 -11.52
N ASP A 57 51.43 -15.26 -10.51
CA ASP A 57 51.55 -16.66 -10.11
C ASP A 57 50.70 -17.59 -10.99
N ILE A 58 49.51 -17.17 -11.42
CA ILE A 58 48.69 -17.87 -12.43
C ILE A 58 49.47 -18.06 -13.73
N ASP A 59 50.13 -17.02 -14.25
CA ASP A 59 50.91 -17.07 -15.49
C ASP A 59 52.09 -18.05 -15.38
N LYS A 60 52.70 -18.18 -14.19
CA LYS A 60 53.74 -19.20 -13.95
C LYS A 60 53.14 -20.60 -14.01
N TYR A 61 51.97 -20.81 -13.43
CA TYR A 61 51.31 -22.12 -13.36
C TYR A 61 50.72 -22.52 -14.72
N ALA A 62 50.24 -21.57 -15.53
CA ALA A 62 49.73 -21.80 -16.88
C ALA A 62 50.75 -22.46 -17.82
N LYS A 63 52.06 -22.24 -17.59
CA LYS A 63 53.14 -22.92 -18.33
C LYS A 63 53.15 -24.44 -18.16
N TYR A 64 52.51 -24.95 -17.11
CA TYR A 64 52.41 -26.38 -16.79
C TYR A 64 51.05 -26.97 -17.18
N ARG A 65 50.24 -26.30 -18.02
CA ARG A 65 48.88 -26.74 -18.40
C ARG A 65 48.76 -28.18 -18.92
N GLY A 66 49.84 -28.77 -19.41
CA GLY A 66 49.89 -30.18 -19.85
C GLY A 66 50.50 -31.17 -18.85
N ASP A 67 50.97 -30.71 -17.69
CA ASP A 67 51.63 -31.54 -16.67
C ASP A 67 50.77 -31.66 -15.41
N GLU A 68 49.96 -32.72 -15.35
CA GLU A 68 49.07 -32.98 -14.23
C GLU A 68 49.80 -33.00 -12.88
N GLN A 69 50.97 -33.66 -12.81
CA GLN A 69 51.68 -33.86 -11.55
C GLN A 69 52.26 -32.54 -11.02
N ALA A 70 52.84 -31.73 -11.91
CA ALA A 70 53.32 -30.40 -11.55
C ALA A 70 52.19 -29.51 -11.04
N LEU A 71 51.03 -29.53 -11.72
CA LEU A 71 49.87 -28.73 -11.32
C LEU A 71 49.27 -29.17 -9.98
N ILE A 72 49.17 -30.48 -9.71
CA ILE A 72 48.73 -30.99 -8.38
C ILE A 72 49.70 -30.53 -7.28
N LYS A 73 51.01 -30.56 -7.55
CA LYS A 73 52.04 -30.09 -6.61
C LYS A 73 51.87 -28.60 -6.33
N MET A 74 51.61 -27.78 -7.35
CA MET A 74 51.31 -26.35 -7.21
C MET A 74 50.02 -26.11 -6.44
N ALA A 75 48.94 -26.82 -6.76
CA ALA A 75 47.66 -26.75 -6.04
C ALA A 75 47.78 -27.15 -4.56
N SER A 76 48.80 -27.93 -4.19
CA SER A 76 49.05 -28.36 -2.81
C SER A 76 50.00 -27.42 -2.05
N LYS A 77 51.11 -27.01 -2.69
CA LYS A 77 52.25 -26.32 -2.05
C LYS A 77 52.46 -24.87 -2.51
N GLY A 78 51.62 -24.34 -3.39
CA GLY A 78 51.68 -22.95 -3.82
C GLY A 78 51.54 -21.96 -2.66
N LEU A 79 51.98 -20.72 -2.88
CA LEU A 79 51.92 -19.67 -1.86
C LEU A 79 50.55 -18.97 -1.86
N ASP A 80 50.07 -18.57 -3.04
CA ASP A 80 48.80 -17.86 -3.18
C ASP A 80 47.62 -18.83 -3.36
N SER A 81 46.57 -18.66 -2.57
CA SER A 81 45.44 -19.61 -2.56
C SER A 81 44.57 -19.55 -3.81
N MET A 82 44.47 -18.38 -4.45
CA MET A 82 43.73 -18.23 -5.71
C MET A 82 44.52 -18.88 -6.85
N ALA A 83 45.83 -18.63 -6.94
CA ALA A 83 46.69 -19.30 -7.91
C ALA A 83 46.71 -20.83 -7.71
N LYS A 84 46.67 -21.32 -6.46
CA LYS A 84 46.52 -22.76 -6.18
C LYS A 84 45.19 -23.31 -6.69
N ALA A 85 44.09 -22.57 -6.56
CA ALA A 85 42.79 -22.99 -7.07
C ALA A 85 42.81 -23.09 -8.59
N TYR A 86 43.41 -22.11 -9.28
CA TYR A 86 43.66 -22.16 -10.71
C TYR A 86 44.44 -23.42 -11.10
N ALA A 87 45.60 -23.68 -10.47
CA ALA A 87 46.39 -24.89 -10.74
C ALA A 87 45.59 -26.18 -10.49
N GLY A 88 44.78 -26.20 -9.42
CA GLY A 88 43.87 -27.31 -9.13
C GLY A 88 42.88 -27.55 -10.25
N THR A 89 42.22 -26.50 -10.74
CA THR A 89 41.24 -26.55 -11.84
C THR A 89 41.89 -27.01 -13.15
N ILE A 90 42.97 -26.36 -13.61
CA ILE A 90 43.60 -26.73 -14.89
C ILE A 90 44.29 -28.10 -14.85
N SER A 91 44.60 -28.63 -13.66
CA SER A 91 45.09 -30.01 -13.54
C SER A 91 44.03 -31.05 -13.94
N VAL A 92 42.73 -30.70 -13.89
CA VAL A 92 41.64 -31.54 -14.41
C VAL A 92 41.70 -31.61 -15.93
N ALA A 93 41.98 -30.48 -16.60
CA ALA A 93 42.18 -30.45 -18.05
C ALA A 93 43.39 -31.31 -18.46
N ALA A 94 44.51 -31.19 -17.74
CA ALA A 94 45.71 -32.01 -17.97
C ALA A 94 45.45 -33.51 -17.77
N ALA A 95 44.63 -33.87 -16.78
CA ALA A 95 44.25 -35.25 -16.51
C ALA A 95 43.33 -35.87 -17.57
N GLY A 96 42.51 -35.03 -18.23
CA GLY A 96 41.49 -35.45 -19.19
C GLY A 96 40.33 -36.27 -18.59
N LYS A 97 40.23 -36.34 -17.27
CA LYS A 97 39.20 -37.10 -16.52
C LYS A 97 38.95 -36.46 -15.15
N VAL A 98 37.78 -36.71 -14.57
CA VAL A 98 37.41 -36.22 -13.23
C VAL A 98 37.59 -37.32 -12.18
N PRO A 99 38.66 -37.30 -11.36
CA PRO A 99 38.94 -38.41 -10.44
C PRO A 99 38.04 -38.45 -9.20
N LEU A 100 37.69 -37.29 -8.63
CA LEU A 100 36.85 -37.20 -7.43
C LEU A 100 36.06 -35.90 -7.41
N MET A 101 34.74 -36.02 -7.38
CA MET A 101 33.81 -34.91 -7.29
C MET A 101 33.16 -34.87 -5.91
N ALA A 102 33.21 -33.71 -5.28
CA ALA A 102 32.50 -33.39 -4.05
C ALA A 102 31.28 -32.52 -4.37
N THR A 103 30.43 -32.32 -3.37
CA THR A 103 29.27 -31.43 -3.48
C THR A 103 29.25 -30.50 -2.28
N ALA A 104 29.15 -29.20 -2.54
CA ALA A 104 28.91 -28.19 -1.52
C ALA A 104 27.45 -27.73 -1.58
N VAL A 105 26.91 -27.27 -0.45
CA VAL A 105 25.59 -26.61 -0.41
C VAL A 105 25.83 -25.11 -0.34
N ILE A 106 25.45 -24.38 -1.40
CA ILE A 106 25.62 -22.93 -1.53
C ILE A 106 24.26 -22.34 -1.88
N GLY A 107 23.75 -21.40 -1.07
CA GLY A 107 22.44 -20.79 -1.31
C GLY A 107 21.29 -21.81 -1.41
N GLY A 108 21.37 -22.93 -0.68
CA GLY A 108 20.42 -24.04 -0.75
C GLY A 108 20.59 -24.98 -1.96
N GLN A 109 21.45 -24.65 -2.92
CA GLN A 109 21.74 -25.46 -4.09
C GLN A 109 22.94 -26.38 -3.87
N ARG A 110 22.87 -27.59 -4.44
CA ARG A 110 23.97 -28.55 -4.43
C ARG A 110 24.89 -28.27 -5.62
N VAL A 111 26.07 -27.73 -5.33
CA VAL A 111 27.07 -27.36 -6.33
C VAL A 111 28.15 -28.44 -6.37
N PRO A 112 28.26 -29.21 -7.48
CA PRO A 112 29.35 -30.15 -7.65
C PRO A 112 30.67 -29.44 -7.96
N TYR A 113 31.78 -29.98 -7.47
CA TYR A 113 33.13 -29.48 -7.79
C TYR A 113 34.17 -30.58 -7.62
N VAL A 114 35.29 -30.46 -8.33
CA VAL A 114 36.40 -31.41 -8.28
C VAL A 114 37.39 -31.00 -7.22
N VAL A 115 37.75 -31.95 -6.35
CA VAL A 115 38.73 -31.70 -5.30
C VAL A 115 40.13 -31.95 -5.86
N ARG A 116 40.96 -30.90 -5.91
CA ARG A 116 42.36 -30.97 -6.36
C ARG A 116 43.27 -30.18 -5.43
N GLY A 117 44.37 -30.80 -5.00
CA GLY A 117 45.34 -30.20 -4.09
C GLY A 117 44.78 -29.84 -2.71
N THR A 118 45.46 -28.92 -2.02
CA THR A 118 45.10 -28.45 -0.68
C THR A 118 44.56 -27.03 -0.78
N VAL A 119 43.40 -26.88 -1.42
CA VAL A 119 42.75 -25.59 -1.70
C VAL A 119 41.40 -25.51 -0.97
N PRO A 120 41.06 -24.36 -0.34
CA PRO A 120 39.74 -24.15 0.22
C PRO A 120 38.63 -24.37 -0.81
N ALA A 121 37.57 -25.09 -0.41
CA ALA A 121 36.46 -25.41 -1.31
C ALA A 121 35.82 -24.19 -2.01
N PRO A 122 35.57 -23.04 -1.35
CA PRO A 122 35.00 -21.87 -2.02
C PRO A 122 35.85 -21.37 -3.21
N LEU A 123 37.18 -21.38 -3.07
CA LEU A 123 38.07 -20.95 -4.14
C LEU A 123 38.07 -21.92 -5.32
N LEU A 124 38.05 -23.24 -5.05
CA LEU A 124 37.92 -24.25 -6.11
C LEU A 124 36.58 -24.13 -6.83
N ILE A 125 35.48 -23.96 -6.09
CA ILE A 125 34.15 -23.83 -6.65
C ILE A 125 34.08 -22.59 -7.54
N GLY A 126 34.49 -21.41 -7.03
CA GLY A 126 34.43 -20.19 -7.83
C GLY A 126 35.35 -20.22 -9.06
N CYS A 127 36.51 -20.91 -8.98
CA CYS A 127 37.40 -21.07 -10.12
C CYS A 127 36.85 -22.07 -11.15
N GLN A 128 36.25 -23.19 -10.73
CA GLN A 128 35.70 -24.20 -11.64
C GLN A 128 34.38 -23.77 -12.28
N HIS A 129 33.65 -22.87 -11.62
CA HIS A 129 32.41 -22.27 -12.12
C HIS A 129 32.65 -20.79 -12.45
N TYR A 130 33.76 -20.48 -13.14
CA TYR A 130 34.12 -19.11 -13.51
C TYR A 130 33.10 -18.45 -14.44
N ASP A 131 32.29 -19.25 -15.12
CA ASP A 131 31.25 -18.88 -16.07
C ASP A 131 29.89 -18.62 -15.39
N ASP A 132 29.71 -19.02 -14.13
CA ASP A 132 28.52 -18.70 -13.35
C ASP A 132 28.73 -17.38 -12.60
N PRO A 133 27.87 -16.35 -12.79
CA PRO A 133 28.08 -15.03 -12.19
C PRO A 133 27.91 -15.00 -10.66
N LYS A 134 27.21 -15.96 -10.06
CA LYS A 134 27.05 -16.07 -8.60
C LYS A 134 28.19 -16.89 -7.99
N LEU A 135 28.49 -18.05 -8.56
CA LEU A 135 29.48 -18.98 -8.00
C LEU A 135 30.90 -18.44 -8.15
N ARG A 136 31.22 -17.75 -9.26
CA ARG A 136 32.58 -17.20 -9.46
C ARG A 136 33.00 -16.22 -8.37
N LEU A 137 32.06 -15.52 -7.73
CA LEU A 137 32.33 -14.60 -6.63
C LEU A 137 33.05 -15.27 -5.45
N LEU A 138 32.81 -16.58 -5.24
CA LEU A 138 33.50 -17.35 -4.19
C LEU A 138 35.02 -17.38 -4.37
N TYR A 139 35.51 -17.23 -5.61
CA TYR A 139 36.94 -17.13 -5.92
C TYR A 139 37.55 -15.82 -5.41
N TYR A 140 36.76 -14.74 -5.40
CA TYR A 140 37.24 -13.39 -5.12
C TYR A 140 36.93 -12.89 -3.70
N ASN A 141 35.85 -13.38 -3.08
CA ASN A 141 35.30 -12.89 -1.80
C ASN A 141 36.36 -12.57 -0.74
N GLY A 142 37.31 -13.47 -0.52
CA GLY A 142 38.35 -13.27 0.50
C GLY A 142 39.30 -12.12 0.18
N LEU A 143 39.68 -11.95 -1.09
CA LEU A 143 40.55 -10.85 -1.52
C LEU A 143 39.80 -9.53 -1.52
N ILE A 144 38.59 -9.51 -2.08
CA ILE A 144 37.76 -8.32 -2.21
C ILE A 144 37.47 -7.71 -0.84
N LYS A 145 37.00 -8.52 0.13
CA LYS A 145 36.74 -8.05 1.49
C LYS A 145 38.01 -7.59 2.22
N LYS A 146 39.12 -8.30 2.04
CA LYS A 146 40.39 -7.94 2.69
C LYS A 146 40.95 -6.59 2.17
N GLN A 147 40.68 -6.25 0.92
CA GLN A 147 41.18 -5.04 0.28
C GLN A 147 40.16 -3.89 0.25
N GLY A 148 38.96 -4.08 0.81
CA GLY A 148 37.89 -3.07 0.80
C GLY A 148 37.43 -2.72 -0.62
N LEU A 149 37.34 -3.71 -1.51
CA LEU A 149 36.96 -3.51 -2.92
C LEU A 149 35.49 -3.87 -3.17
N HIS A 150 34.99 -3.45 -4.33
CA HIS A 150 33.68 -3.84 -4.86
C HIS A 150 33.86 -4.67 -6.12
N LEU A 151 33.21 -5.83 -6.17
CA LEU A 151 33.22 -6.71 -7.33
C LEU A 151 31.79 -7.01 -7.76
N TYR A 152 31.46 -6.61 -8.98
CA TYR A 152 30.18 -6.83 -9.65
C TYR A 152 30.35 -7.95 -10.69
N SER A 153 29.43 -8.92 -10.73
CA SER A 153 29.50 -10.05 -11.65
C SER A 153 28.17 -10.28 -12.38
N TRP A 154 28.18 -10.32 -13.70
CA TRP A 154 26.98 -10.51 -14.53
C TRP A 154 27.34 -11.09 -15.89
N GLY A 155 26.44 -11.85 -16.50
CA GLY A 155 26.72 -12.56 -17.75
C GLY A 155 28.06 -13.31 -17.70
N ASP A 156 28.95 -13.03 -18.65
CA ASP A 156 30.34 -13.53 -18.70
C ASP A 156 31.37 -12.56 -18.08
N LYS A 157 30.96 -11.37 -17.62
CA LYS A 157 31.86 -10.31 -17.13
C LYS A 157 31.95 -10.25 -15.60
N SER A 158 33.06 -9.70 -15.13
CA SER A 158 33.19 -9.19 -13.76
C SER A 158 34.00 -7.90 -13.76
N VAL A 159 33.58 -6.94 -12.95
CA VAL A 159 34.21 -5.62 -12.82
C VAL A 159 34.53 -5.36 -11.36
N CYS A 160 35.78 -5.00 -11.09
CA CYS A 160 36.28 -4.61 -9.78
C CYS A 160 36.51 -3.10 -9.72
N SER A 161 36.21 -2.49 -8.57
CA SER A 161 36.44 -1.08 -8.28
C SER A 161 36.99 -0.91 -6.85
N ASP A 162 37.68 0.21 -6.60
CA ASP A 162 38.20 0.63 -5.29
C ASP A 162 37.23 1.53 -4.51
N ALA A 163 36.07 1.81 -5.10
CA ALA A 163 34.94 2.51 -4.50
C ALA A 163 33.63 1.99 -5.12
N PRO A 164 32.47 2.24 -4.49
CA PRO A 164 31.17 1.96 -5.09
C PRO A 164 31.08 2.55 -6.50
N ASN A 165 30.92 1.68 -7.49
CA ASN A 165 30.90 2.03 -8.91
C ASN A 165 30.11 0.97 -9.68
N MET A 166 28.84 0.81 -9.32
CA MET A 166 27.96 -0.21 -9.89
C MET A 166 27.83 0.04 -11.40
N PRO A 167 28.17 -0.93 -12.26
CA PRO A 167 27.97 -0.78 -13.70
C PRO A 167 26.48 -0.81 -14.04
N GLU A 168 26.07 0.00 -15.01
CA GLU A 168 24.68 0.04 -15.50
C GLU A 168 24.23 -1.34 -16.03
N ASP A 169 25.08 -2.01 -16.83
CA ASP A 169 24.82 -3.38 -17.31
C ASP A 169 24.56 -4.38 -16.17
N TYR A 170 25.27 -4.24 -15.04
CA TYR A 170 25.08 -5.10 -13.88
C TYR A 170 23.71 -4.87 -13.24
N LEU A 171 23.33 -3.59 -13.08
CA LEU A 171 22.04 -3.23 -12.52
C LEU A 171 20.90 -3.78 -13.38
N TYR A 172 20.96 -3.59 -14.70
CA TYR A 172 19.94 -4.12 -15.62
C TYR A 172 19.89 -5.64 -15.61
N ASP A 173 21.04 -6.32 -15.67
CA ASP A 173 21.09 -7.79 -15.63
C ASP A 173 20.47 -8.34 -14.33
N THR A 174 20.80 -7.77 -13.18
CA THR A 174 20.23 -8.20 -11.90
C THR A 174 18.76 -7.79 -11.72
N TRP A 175 18.36 -6.64 -12.24
CA TRP A 175 16.98 -6.17 -12.25
C TRP A 175 16.07 -7.06 -13.12
N TRP A 176 16.55 -7.53 -14.28
CA TRP A 176 15.79 -8.41 -15.17
C TRP A 176 15.62 -9.84 -14.73
N GLU A 177 16.32 -10.25 -13.68
CA GLU A 177 16.04 -11.48 -12.95
C GLU A 177 14.82 -11.34 -12.02
N THR A 178 14.38 -10.11 -11.72
CA THR A 178 13.15 -9.89 -10.97
C THR A 178 11.93 -10.24 -11.83
N PRO A 179 10.76 -10.53 -11.21
CA PRO A 179 9.52 -10.74 -11.95
C PRO A 179 8.92 -9.45 -12.53
N TYR A 180 9.52 -8.28 -12.36
CA TYR A 180 8.98 -7.02 -12.87
C TYR A 180 9.17 -6.90 -14.38
N LYS A 181 8.17 -6.29 -15.03
CA LYS A 181 8.10 -6.01 -16.47
C LYS A 181 7.44 -4.64 -16.61
N PHE A 182 8.26 -3.61 -16.65
CA PHE A 182 7.81 -2.22 -16.76
C PHE A 182 7.97 -1.73 -18.20
N ASP A 183 7.22 -0.69 -18.53
CA ASP A 183 7.20 -0.15 -19.88
C ASP A 183 8.58 0.40 -20.29
N GLY A 184 8.89 0.26 -21.57
CA GLY A 184 10.16 0.73 -22.14
C GLY A 184 11.39 0.04 -21.56
N ASP A 185 11.23 -1.15 -20.98
CA ASP A 185 12.28 -1.89 -20.30
C ASP A 185 12.94 -1.11 -19.13
N GLY A 186 12.19 -0.21 -18.51
CA GLY A 186 12.67 0.65 -17.43
C GLY A 186 12.73 0.01 -16.04
N ILE A 187 13.27 0.80 -15.10
CA ILE A 187 13.31 0.51 -13.65
C ILE A 187 12.26 1.28 -12.85
N ASP A 188 11.42 2.06 -13.53
CA ASP A 188 10.32 2.82 -12.96
C ASP A 188 9.00 2.24 -13.46
N CYS A 189 8.08 1.94 -12.54
CA CYS A 189 6.76 1.43 -12.91
C CYS A 189 5.85 2.46 -13.59
N GLY A 190 6.21 3.76 -13.57
CA GLY A 190 5.47 4.85 -14.22
C GLY A 190 4.15 5.25 -13.55
N HIS A 191 3.79 4.61 -12.44
CA HIS A 191 2.58 4.91 -11.68
C HIS A 191 2.93 5.75 -10.46
N GLU A 192 2.19 6.82 -10.19
CA GLU A 192 2.40 7.62 -8.98
C GLU A 192 2.24 6.79 -7.70
N GLY A 193 1.20 5.93 -7.65
CA GLY A 193 0.83 5.17 -6.46
C GLY A 193 0.53 6.02 -5.22
N ASN A 194 0.00 5.40 -4.18
CA ASN A 194 -0.17 6.06 -2.87
C ASN A 194 1.03 5.86 -1.96
N VAL A 195 1.67 4.71 -2.11
CA VAL A 195 2.89 4.36 -1.41
C VAL A 195 3.79 3.66 -2.43
N SER A 196 5.06 4.01 -2.45
CA SER A 196 6.04 3.43 -3.39
C SER A 196 7.34 3.10 -2.69
N LEU A 197 7.95 2.00 -3.12
CA LEU A 197 9.31 1.61 -2.75
C LEU A 197 10.29 2.23 -3.74
N ASN A 198 11.34 2.83 -3.21
CA ASN A 198 12.40 3.46 -3.97
C ASN A 198 13.76 2.89 -3.54
N ILE A 199 14.55 2.43 -4.50
CA ILE A 199 15.92 1.93 -4.30
C ILE A 199 16.86 2.79 -5.14
N GLY A 200 17.58 3.70 -4.49
CA GLY A 200 18.60 4.52 -5.12
C GLY A 200 19.94 3.81 -5.17
N VAL A 201 20.57 3.81 -6.35
CA VAL A 201 21.95 3.36 -6.55
C VAL A 201 22.81 4.60 -6.77
N LYS A 202 23.64 4.95 -5.79
CA LYS A 202 24.33 6.25 -5.74
C LYS A 202 25.32 6.40 -6.90
N SER A 203 26.12 5.38 -7.16
CA SER A 203 27.14 5.40 -8.22
C SER A 203 26.56 5.52 -9.64
N CYS A 204 25.38 4.94 -9.89
CA CYS A 204 24.67 5.05 -11.16
C CYS A 204 23.83 6.34 -11.28
N GLY A 205 23.54 7.01 -10.16
CA GLY A 205 22.61 8.15 -10.14
C GLY A 205 21.18 7.77 -10.54
N CYS A 206 20.79 6.50 -10.38
CA CYS A 206 19.48 6.00 -10.78
C CYS A 206 18.65 5.55 -9.56
N THR A 207 17.33 5.49 -9.73
CA THR A 207 16.40 5.02 -8.71
C THR A 207 15.43 4.03 -9.32
N ILE A 208 15.32 2.85 -8.73
CA ILE A 208 14.26 1.89 -9.05
C ILE A 208 13.01 2.30 -8.29
N HIS A 209 11.89 2.43 -8.99
CA HIS A 209 10.62 2.89 -8.42
C HIS A 209 9.51 1.85 -8.61
N ILE A 210 8.90 1.40 -7.50
CA ILE A 210 7.87 0.36 -7.50
C ILE A 210 6.69 0.83 -6.63
N CYS A 211 5.54 1.12 -7.24
CA CYS A 211 4.34 1.51 -6.51
C CYS A 211 3.66 0.31 -5.81
N SER A 212 2.74 0.60 -4.89
CA SER A 212 1.97 -0.40 -4.13
C SER A 212 1.21 -1.39 -5.00
N ASP A 213 0.72 -0.96 -6.17
CA ASP A 213 -0.10 -1.79 -7.06
C ASP A 213 0.76 -2.72 -7.92
N CYS A 214 1.97 -2.29 -8.25
CA CYS A 214 2.93 -3.11 -8.98
C CYS A 214 3.70 -4.07 -8.08
N ALA A 215 3.87 -3.74 -6.80
CA ALA A 215 4.72 -4.47 -5.87
C ALA A 215 4.39 -5.97 -5.78
N LYS A 216 5.43 -6.80 -5.86
CA LYS A 216 5.37 -8.26 -5.87
C LYS A 216 5.94 -8.87 -4.58
N ASP A 217 5.72 -10.16 -4.40
CA ASP A 217 6.21 -10.93 -3.25
C ASP A 217 7.66 -11.40 -3.46
N VAL A 218 8.55 -10.47 -3.77
CA VAL A 218 10.00 -10.66 -3.93
C VAL A 218 10.74 -9.54 -3.21
N SER A 219 12.05 -9.68 -2.97
CA SER A 219 12.90 -8.56 -2.57
C SER A 219 13.75 -8.12 -3.75
N THR A 220 13.46 -6.95 -4.32
CA THR A 220 14.26 -6.39 -5.41
C THR A 220 15.71 -6.18 -4.98
N LEU A 221 15.93 -5.68 -3.77
CA LEU A 221 17.29 -5.47 -3.25
C LEU A 221 18.09 -6.78 -3.20
N ALA A 222 17.46 -7.90 -2.81
CA ALA A 222 18.13 -9.19 -2.77
C ALA A 222 18.63 -9.64 -4.14
N TYR A 223 17.90 -9.34 -5.23
CA TYR A 223 18.37 -9.60 -6.60
C TYR A 223 19.59 -8.75 -6.94
N ILE A 224 19.52 -7.43 -6.68
CA ILE A 224 20.57 -6.47 -6.98
C ILE A 224 21.88 -6.81 -6.27
N VAL A 225 21.84 -7.24 -5.00
CA VAL A 225 23.08 -7.60 -4.27
C VAL A 225 23.50 -9.06 -4.47
N SER A 226 22.69 -9.89 -5.15
CA SER A 226 22.95 -11.34 -5.25
C SER A 226 24.22 -11.70 -6.01
N ARG A 227 24.74 -10.76 -6.82
CA ARG A 227 25.94 -10.92 -7.65
C ARG A 227 27.02 -9.87 -7.33
N LEU A 228 26.97 -9.30 -6.12
CA LEU A 228 27.92 -8.32 -5.59
C LEU A 228 28.76 -8.96 -4.48
N SER A 229 30.08 -8.74 -4.54
CA SER A 229 30.99 -8.97 -3.42
C SER A 229 31.59 -7.64 -2.99
N ALA A 230 31.36 -7.26 -1.73
CA ALA A 230 31.96 -6.11 -1.08
C ALA A 230 32.11 -6.38 0.43
N GLU A 231 32.83 -5.51 1.14
CA GLU A 231 32.84 -5.51 2.61
C GLU A 231 31.46 -5.14 3.16
N ASP A 232 30.89 -4.03 2.66
CA ASP A 232 29.50 -3.64 2.87
C ASP A 232 28.77 -3.56 1.52
N PRO A 233 27.93 -4.55 1.17
CA PRO A 233 27.16 -4.53 -0.09
C PRO A 233 26.10 -3.42 -0.18
N LEU A 234 25.84 -2.68 0.90
CA LEU A 234 24.78 -1.68 0.97
C LEU A 234 25.31 -0.23 0.95
N ASP A 235 26.62 -0.03 0.93
CA ASP A 235 27.24 1.31 0.98
C ASP A 235 26.87 2.19 -0.24
N ASP A 236 26.61 1.58 -1.39
CA ASP A 236 26.14 2.23 -2.63
C ASP A 236 24.61 2.41 -2.72
N ILE A 237 23.86 1.86 -1.76
CA ILE A 237 22.41 1.70 -1.88
C ILE A 237 21.69 2.53 -0.81
N SER A 238 20.64 3.24 -1.23
CA SER A 238 19.66 3.84 -0.32
C SER A 238 18.28 3.29 -0.61
N VAL A 239 17.55 2.89 0.43
CA VAL A 239 16.18 2.39 0.30
C VAL A 239 15.26 3.25 1.13
N TRP A 240 14.16 3.70 0.52
CA TRP A 240 13.10 4.41 1.24
C TRP A 240 11.74 4.06 0.66
N VAL A 241 10.74 4.13 1.52
CA VAL A 241 9.33 4.09 1.09
C VAL A 241 8.81 5.50 1.10
N GLN A 242 8.22 5.91 -0.01
CA GLN A 242 7.57 7.20 -0.18
C GLN A 242 6.07 6.98 -0.01
N SER A 243 5.46 7.63 0.97
CA SER A 243 4.04 7.53 1.29
C SER A 243 3.37 8.86 1.04
N LYS A 244 2.17 8.86 0.46
CA LYS A 244 1.28 10.04 0.42
C LYS A 244 0.48 10.17 1.73
N TYR A 245 0.51 9.16 2.60
CA TYR A 245 -0.17 9.16 3.90
C TYR A 245 0.74 9.80 4.96
N HIS A 246 0.81 11.12 4.99
CA HIS A 246 1.61 11.83 5.98
C HIS A 246 0.96 13.15 6.38
N SER A 247 1.34 13.64 7.56
CA SER A 247 0.93 14.95 8.04
C SER A 247 1.58 16.07 7.21
N GLU A 248 0.97 17.25 7.26
CA GLU A 248 1.52 18.47 6.67
C GLU A 248 2.93 18.76 7.22
N GLY A 249 3.86 19.15 6.35
CA GLY A 249 5.27 19.41 6.70
C GLY A 249 6.19 18.17 6.73
N SER A 250 5.63 16.96 6.68
CA SER A 250 6.39 15.74 6.38
C SER A 250 6.53 15.59 4.86
N ASP A 251 7.68 15.08 4.40
CA ASP A 251 7.88 14.71 3.00
C ASP A 251 7.38 13.29 2.71
N GLY A 252 6.81 12.58 3.68
CA GLY A 252 6.30 11.21 3.52
C GLY A 252 7.40 10.18 3.24
N LYS A 253 8.67 10.51 3.52
CA LYS A 253 9.81 9.65 3.20
C LYS A 253 10.24 8.83 4.42
N HIS A 254 10.13 7.51 4.29
CA HIS A 254 10.50 6.56 5.32
C HIS A 254 11.77 5.82 4.92
N ALA A 255 12.92 6.24 5.47
CA ALA A 255 14.19 5.59 5.22
C ALA A 255 14.22 4.17 5.82
N VAL A 256 14.51 3.17 4.98
CA VAL A 256 14.62 1.77 5.39
C VAL A 256 16.07 1.52 5.79
N THR A 257 16.33 1.38 7.08
CA THR A 257 17.69 1.29 7.64
C THR A 257 17.82 0.14 8.65
N GLY A 258 19.02 -0.07 9.19
CA GLY A 258 19.25 -1.00 10.31
C GLY A 258 18.85 -2.44 10.01
N ASP A 259 18.11 -3.08 10.93
CA ASP A 259 17.69 -4.47 10.79
C ASP A 259 16.70 -4.66 9.63
N GLN A 260 15.77 -3.73 9.42
CA GLN A 260 14.78 -3.81 8.34
C GLN A 260 15.45 -3.87 6.97
N LEU A 261 16.46 -3.02 6.73
CA LEU A 261 17.25 -3.04 5.50
C LEU A 261 17.99 -4.38 5.33
N LYS A 262 18.54 -4.95 6.40
CA LYS A 262 19.20 -6.26 6.37
C LYS A 262 18.21 -7.39 6.06
N GLN A 263 17.02 -7.39 6.66
CA GLN A 263 15.98 -8.39 6.35
C GLN A 263 15.55 -8.28 4.88
N TYR A 264 15.41 -7.05 4.38
CA TYR A 264 15.08 -6.80 2.97
C TYR A 264 16.18 -7.29 2.03
N MET A 265 17.45 -6.95 2.29
CA MET A 265 18.62 -7.44 1.54
C MET A 265 18.70 -8.97 1.50
N LEU A 266 18.38 -9.65 2.60
CA LEU A 266 18.39 -11.11 2.69
C LEU A 266 17.17 -11.78 2.03
N GLY A 267 16.23 -11.01 1.50
CA GLY A 267 15.00 -11.52 0.88
C GLY A 267 13.96 -12.06 1.87
N LYS A 268 14.06 -11.69 3.15
CA LYS A 268 13.09 -12.10 4.19
C LYS A 268 11.88 -11.19 4.26
N THR A 269 12.01 -9.95 3.79
CA THR A 269 10.91 -9.01 3.57
C THR A 269 10.76 -8.80 2.08
N THR A 270 9.53 -8.81 1.57
CA THR A 270 9.23 -8.53 0.16
C THR A 270 8.95 -7.06 -0.08
N ASP A 271 9.03 -6.60 -1.32
CA ASP A 271 8.70 -5.24 -1.75
C ASP A 271 7.29 -4.86 -1.28
N ARG A 272 6.31 -5.75 -1.52
CA ARG A 272 4.93 -5.58 -1.08
C ARG A 272 4.81 -5.50 0.43
N ALA A 273 5.46 -6.40 1.17
CA ALA A 273 5.41 -6.41 2.63
C ALA A 273 6.04 -5.14 3.23
N LEU A 274 7.13 -4.65 2.63
CA LEU A 274 7.80 -3.43 3.05
C LEU A 274 6.89 -2.21 2.86
N ILE A 275 6.29 -2.06 1.67
CA ILE A 275 5.32 -0.99 1.37
C ILE A 275 4.13 -1.04 2.34
N GLU A 276 3.54 -2.23 2.53
CA GLU A 276 2.37 -2.39 3.40
C GLU A 276 2.69 -2.13 4.88
N SER A 277 3.91 -2.44 5.34
CA SER A 277 4.34 -2.15 6.71
C SER A 277 4.38 -0.65 7.01
N VAL A 278 4.92 0.14 6.07
CA VAL A 278 4.98 1.61 6.20
C VAL A 278 3.58 2.20 6.09
N ARG A 279 2.78 1.76 5.10
CA ARG A 279 1.40 2.19 4.95
C ARG A 279 0.58 2.02 6.24
N ARG A 280 0.72 0.87 6.93
CA ARG A 280 0.01 0.62 8.19
C ARG A 280 0.49 1.51 9.32
N SER A 281 1.80 1.75 9.41
CA SER A 281 2.37 2.67 10.40
C SER A 281 1.81 4.07 10.21
N ASP A 282 1.87 4.58 8.98
CA ASP A 282 1.42 5.93 8.63
C ASP A 282 -0.06 6.15 8.93
N LEU A 283 -0.91 5.19 8.56
CA LEU A 283 -2.33 5.26 8.86
C LEU A 283 -2.61 5.23 10.36
N SER A 284 -1.83 4.44 11.12
CA SER A 284 -1.93 4.39 12.58
C SER A 284 -1.48 5.69 13.24
N ASP A 285 -0.40 6.29 12.73
CA ASP A 285 0.16 7.54 13.23
C ASP A 285 -0.79 8.72 12.95
N LEU A 286 -1.35 8.78 11.73
CA LEU A 286 -2.38 9.76 11.35
C LEU A 286 -3.66 9.63 12.17
N ALA A 287 -4.08 8.40 12.49
CA ALA A 287 -5.24 8.17 13.35
C ALA A 287 -4.99 8.64 14.80
N SER A 288 -3.74 8.63 15.25
CA SER A 288 -3.37 8.94 16.64
C SER A 288 -2.92 10.39 16.86
N SER A 289 -2.55 11.13 15.80
CA SER A 289 -1.93 12.45 15.91
C SER A 289 -2.87 13.59 16.32
N GLY A 290 -4.18 13.41 16.15
CA GLY A 290 -5.18 14.46 16.43
C GLY A 290 -5.09 15.70 15.53
N SER A 291 -4.25 15.69 14.49
CA SER A 291 -4.12 16.76 13.50
C SER A 291 -5.16 16.60 12.39
N LEU A 292 -5.62 17.71 11.79
CA LEU A 292 -6.45 17.64 10.58
C LEU A 292 -5.56 17.21 9.40
N THR A 293 -5.73 15.98 8.93
CA THR A 293 -5.08 15.50 7.71
C THR A 293 -6.11 14.79 6.84
N LEU A 294 -6.35 15.33 5.66
CA LEU A 294 -7.45 14.97 4.79
C LEU A 294 -6.92 14.28 3.54
N ILE A 295 -7.25 13.01 3.36
CA ILE A 295 -6.75 12.18 2.27
C ILE A 295 -7.90 11.46 1.60
N SER A 296 -8.00 11.60 0.28
CA SER A 296 -9.00 10.89 -0.54
C SER A 296 -8.33 10.24 -1.73
N GLY A 297 -8.40 8.91 -1.80
CA GLY A 297 -7.79 8.13 -2.88
C GLY A 297 -6.27 8.30 -2.88
N ASP A 298 -5.78 9.02 -3.89
CA ASP A 298 -4.37 9.32 -4.18
C ASP A 298 -3.94 10.76 -3.89
N ARG A 299 -4.86 11.58 -3.37
CA ARG A 299 -4.62 12.98 -3.04
C ARG A 299 -4.58 13.22 -1.55
N ASN A 300 -3.51 13.84 -1.09
CA ASN A 300 -3.37 14.40 0.25
C ASN A 300 -3.67 15.90 0.16
N TYR A 301 -4.75 16.33 0.83
CA TYR A 301 -5.20 17.72 0.91
C TYR A 301 -4.60 18.44 2.13
N GLY A 302 -3.80 17.75 2.96
CA GLY A 302 -3.25 18.30 4.19
C GLY A 302 -4.37 18.77 5.11
N SER A 303 -4.31 20.03 5.52
CA SER A 303 -5.34 20.71 6.32
C SER A 303 -6.38 21.48 5.50
N ASP A 304 -6.31 21.48 4.17
CA ASP A 304 -7.23 22.20 3.29
C ASP A 304 -8.60 21.50 3.19
N LEU A 305 -9.49 21.87 4.10
CA LEU A 305 -10.84 21.35 4.19
C LEU A 305 -11.70 21.73 2.97
N ASP A 306 -11.56 22.93 2.42
CA ASP A 306 -12.42 23.39 1.33
C ASP A 306 -12.13 22.62 0.03
N SER A 307 -10.85 22.42 -0.29
CA SER A 307 -10.43 21.61 -1.43
C SER A 307 -10.81 20.14 -1.25
N PHE A 308 -10.67 19.60 -0.03
CA PHE A 308 -11.08 18.23 0.29
C PHE A 308 -12.59 18.04 0.05
N ILE A 309 -13.44 18.86 0.65
CA ILE A 309 -14.91 18.75 0.54
C ILE A 309 -15.38 18.95 -0.91
N SER A 310 -14.75 19.87 -1.65
CA SER A 310 -15.04 20.10 -3.06
C SER A 310 -14.69 18.88 -3.93
N GLY A 311 -13.63 18.16 -3.58
CA GLY A 311 -13.20 16.92 -4.25
C GLY A 311 -14.07 15.69 -3.95
N LEU A 312 -14.94 15.74 -2.92
CA LEU A 312 -15.81 14.61 -2.58
C LEU A 312 -17.01 14.50 -3.52
N SER A 313 -17.46 13.28 -3.76
CA SER A 313 -18.76 12.96 -4.34
C SER A 313 -19.79 12.66 -3.23
N GLY A 314 -21.03 13.07 -3.40
CA GLY A 314 -22.08 12.90 -2.38
C GLY A 314 -23.11 14.01 -2.40
N THR A 315 -24.05 13.97 -1.45
CA THR A 315 -25.08 15.00 -1.31
C THR A 315 -24.51 16.27 -0.68
N ASP A 316 -25.09 17.43 -1.00
CA ASP A 316 -24.67 18.71 -0.40
C ASP A 316 -24.82 18.69 1.13
N GLY A 317 -25.85 18.02 1.64
CA GLY A 317 -26.05 17.86 3.08
C GLY A 317 -24.93 17.08 3.79
N GLU A 318 -24.38 16.03 3.17
CA GLU A 318 -23.23 15.30 3.72
C GLU A 318 -21.94 16.14 3.69
N LYS A 319 -21.76 16.94 2.63
CA LYS A 319 -20.61 17.84 2.49
C LYS A 319 -20.65 18.98 3.51
N GLU A 320 -21.80 19.61 3.68
CA GLU A 320 -22.02 20.66 4.69
C GLU A 320 -21.80 20.13 6.10
N LEU A 321 -22.33 18.93 6.39
CA LEU A 321 -22.11 18.24 7.66
C LEU A 321 -20.62 18.03 7.93
N LEU A 322 -19.90 17.42 7.00
CA LEU A 322 -18.46 17.16 7.16
C LEU A 322 -17.68 18.45 7.34
N LYS A 323 -18.00 19.50 6.56
CA LYS A 323 -17.35 20.80 6.67
C LYS A 323 -17.58 21.43 8.04
N SER A 324 -18.82 21.43 8.53
CA SER A 324 -19.19 21.94 9.84
C SER A 324 -18.48 21.18 10.97
N PHE A 325 -18.54 19.84 10.92
CA PHE A 325 -17.95 18.97 11.92
C PHE A 325 -16.42 19.13 12.00
N LEU A 326 -15.71 19.02 10.87
CA LEU A 326 -14.25 19.04 10.82
C LEU A 326 -13.64 20.41 11.10
N SER A 327 -14.39 21.49 10.84
CA SER A 327 -13.98 22.86 11.20
C SER A 327 -13.97 23.07 12.72
N GLY A 328 -14.94 22.50 13.44
CA GLY A 328 -15.02 22.57 14.90
C GLY A 328 -14.23 21.47 15.63
N ASN A 329 -14.00 20.34 14.96
CA ASN A 329 -13.34 19.16 15.51
C ASN A 329 -12.32 18.61 14.50
N PRO A 330 -11.07 19.11 14.53
CA PRO A 330 -10.00 18.59 13.69
C PRO A 330 -9.83 17.07 13.87
N ARG A 331 -9.99 16.32 12.78
CA ARG A 331 -9.81 14.87 12.71
C ARG A 331 -9.11 14.49 11.41
N SER A 332 -8.18 13.54 11.48
CA SER A 332 -7.65 12.89 10.28
C SER A 332 -8.75 12.09 9.60
N VAL A 333 -8.92 12.29 8.29
CA VAL A 333 -9.88 11.56 7.46
C VAL A 333 -9.12 10.94 6.29
N VAL A 334 -9.14 9.60 6.22
CA VAL A 334 -8.52 8.85 5.12
C VAL A 334 -9.58 7.96 4.48
N ILE A 335 -9.94 8.26 3.24
CA ILE A 335 -10.96 7.52 2.48
C ILE A 335 -10.43 7.05 1.12
N LYS A 336 -10.98 5.95 0.61
CA LYS A 336 -10.52 5.36 -0.67
C LYS A 336 -11.33 5.84 -1.87
N SER A 337 -12.65 5.95 -1.73
CA SER A 337 -13.57 6.14 -2.87
C SER A 337 -13.91 7.60 -3.16
N GLY A 338 -13.42 8.54 -2.34
CA GLY A 338 -13.74 9.96 -2.47
C GLY A 338 -15.22 10.28 -2.28
N LYS A 339 -15.94 9.45 -1.52
CA LYS A 339 -17.35 9.66 -1.18
C LYS A 339 -17.49 10.32 0.18
N ALA A 340 -18.35 11.34 0.28
CA ALA A 340 -18.68 11.99 1.54
C ALA A 340 -19.27 11.00 2.56
N SER A 341 -20.13 10.09 2.11
CA SER A 341 -20.70 9.03 2.95
C SER A 341 -19.64 8.10 3.57
N GLU A 342 -18.53 7.83 2.87
CA GLU A 342 -17.42 7.04 3.40
C GLU A 342 -16.71 7.79 4.54
N ALA A 343 -16.48 9.10 4.37
CA ALA A 343 -15.88 9.93 5.41
C ALA A 343 -16.77 10.02 6.66
N VAL A 344 -18.08 10.23 6.48
CA VAL A 344 -19.04 10.25 7.60
C VAL A 344 -19.05 8.91 8.34
N ALA A 345 -19.09 7.80 7.61
CA ALA A 345 -19.07 6.46 8.20
C ALA A 345 -17.77 6.18 8.97
N GLY A 346 -16.62 6.63 8.45
CA GLY A 346 -15.32 6.48 9.11
C GLY A 346 -15.22 7.25 10.43
N LEU A 347 -15.87 8.41 10.52
CA LEU A 347 -15.91 9.24 11.74
C LEU A 347 -16.95 8.75 12.77
N TRP A 348 -17.99 8.03 12.32
CA TRP A 348 -19.13 7.65 13.16
C TRP A 348 -18.74 6.92 14.44
N SER A 349 -17.86 5.92 14.36
CA SER A 349 -17.53 5.08 15.53
C SER A 349 -16.94 5.85 16.71
N ALA A 350 -16.21 6.93 16.44
CA ALA A 350 -15.54 7.73 17.47
C ALA A 350 -16.31 9.02 17.79
N ASP A 351 -16.92 9.65 16.79
CA ASP A 351 -17.44 11.01 16.89
C ASP A 351 -18.95 11.12 16.56
N TRP A 352 -19.72 10.02 16.62
CA TRP A 352 -21.16 10.00 16.29
C TRP A 352 -21.98 11.14 16.93
N LYS A 353 -21.73 11.46 18.21
CA LYS A 353 -22.47 12.51 18.93
C LYS A 353 -22.13 13.90 18.40
N GLY A 354 -20.86 14.13 18.06
CA GLY A 354 -20.40 15.37 17.43
C GLY A 354 -20.97 15.55 16.02
N LEU A 355 -21.08 14.46 15.25
CA LEU A 355 -21.75 14.47 13.94
C LEU A 355 -23.24 14.79 14.06
N ILE A 356 -23.95 14.22 15.04
CA ILE A 356 -25.36 14.56 15.31
C ILE A 356 -25.47 16.05 15.69
N ALA A 357 -24.58 16.56 16.55
CA ALA A 357 -24.57 17.97 16.93
C ALA A 357 -24.35 18.90 15.74
N ALA A 358 -23.43 18.55 14.84
CA ALA A 358 -23.17 19.30 13.60
C ALA A 358 -24.37 19.30 12.63
N ALA A 359 -25.17 18.24 12.62
CA ALA A 359 -26.40 18.16 11.82
C ALA A 359 -27.62 18.84 12.48
N THR A 360 -27.55 19.13 13.77
CA THR A 360 -28.67 19.62 14.60
C THR A 360 -28.23 20.78 15.50
N SER A 361 -28.04 20.53 16.80
CA SER A 361 -27.42 21.41 17.77
C SER A 361 -26.76 20.59 18.90
N ALA A 362 -25.84 21.20 19.65
CA ALA A 362 -25.21 20.54 20.80
C ALA A 362 -26.23 20.08 21.85
N GLU A 363 -27.23 20.92 22.16
CA GLU A 363 -28.29 20.60 23.12
C GLU A 363 -29.18 19.43 22.65
N PHE A 364 -29.44 19.34 21.34
CA PHE A 364 -30.24 18.25 20.79
C PHE A 364 -29.48 16.92 20.84
N ALA A 365 -28.19 16.94 20.53
CA ALA A 365 -27.33 15.77 20.58
C ALA A 365 -27.20 15.17 21.99
N GLU A 366 -27.32 15.98 23.05
CA GLU A 366 -27.30 15.51 24.45
C GLU A 366 -28.45 14.56 24.81
N ARG A 367 -29.52 14.52 24.01
CA ARG A 367 -30.64 13.58 24.20
C ARG A 367 -30.24 12.13 23.91
N TYR A 368 -29.18 11.92 23.15
CA TYR A 368 -28.66 10.60 22.83
C TYR A 368 -27.64 10.18 23.91
N SER A 369 -28.02 9.20 24.74
CA SER A 369 -27.14 8.61 25.75
C SER A 369 -26.21 7.54 25.19
N GLU A 370 -26.60 6.91 24.09
CA GLU A 370 -25.86 5.85 23.40
C GLU A 370 -25.85 6.10 21.90
N MET A 371 -24.87 5.49 21.21
CA MET A 371 -24.78 5.55 19.76
C MET A 371 -26.01 4.89 19.12
N PRO A 372 -26.67 5.57 18.16
CA PRO A 372 -27.76 4.95 17.40
C PRO A 372 -27.30 3.66 16.70
N ARG A 373 -28.16 2.63 16.72
CA ARG A 373 -27.89 1.34 16.06
C ARG A 373 -28.09 1.38 14.54
N LEU A 374 -28.63 2.49 14.03
CA LEU A 374 -28.82 2.73 12.61
C LEU A 374 -27.49 3.05 11.93
N PRO A 375 -27.37 2.81 10.61
CA PRO A 375 -26.26 3.34 9.82
C PRO A 375 -26.13 4.87 10.00
N ALA A 376 -24.90 5.38 9.93
CA ALA A 376 -24.60 6.79 10.21
C ALA A 376 -25.49 7.77 9.44
N ALA A 377 -25.68 7.54 8.14
CA ALA A 377 -26.52 8.39 7.29
C ALA A 377 -27.97 8.44 7.75
N ASP A 378 -28.55 7.27 8.08
CA ASP A 378 -29.95 7.17 8.53
C ASP A 378 -30.14 7.80 9.90
N ALA A 379 -29.21 7.56 10.83
CA ALA A 379 -29.23 8.14 12.17
C ALA A 379 -29.18 9.68 12.14
N ILE A 380 -28.32 10.24 11.28
CA ILE A 380 -28.18 11.69 11.12
C ILE A 380 -29.42 12.28 10.45
N ALA A 381 -29.97 11.62 9.42
CA ALA A 381 -31.19 12.07 8.76
C ALA A 381 -32.39 12.04 9.71
N GLU A 382 -32.51 11.02 10.56
CA GLU A 382 -33.55 10.95 11.59
C GLU A 382 -33.38 12.04 12.65
N ALA A 383 -32.15 12.24 13.16
CA ALA A 383 -31.87 13.31 14.12
C ALA A 383 -32.20 14.70 13.54
N ARG A 384 -31.84 14.96 12.28
CA ARG A 384 -32.14 16.22 11.60
C ARG A 384 -33.65 16.42 11.43
N ARG A 385 -34.39 15.38 11.03
CA ARG A 385 -35.87 15.44 10.95
C ARG A 385 -36.48 15.74 12.31
N ALA A 386 -36.04 15.06 13.36
CA ALA A 386 -36.53 15.28 14.71
C ALA A 386 -36.19 16.69 15.24
N PHE A 387 -35.01 17.22 14.92
CA PHE A 387 -34.61 18.58 15.27
C PHE A 387 -35.49 19.65 14.58
N ILE A 388 -35.68 19.54 13.26
CA ILE A 388 -36.56 20.46 12.51
C ILE A 388 -38.00 20.35 13.02
N SER A 389 -38.46 19.14 13.35
CA SER A 389 -39.79 18.95 13.92
C SER A 389 -39.96 19.68 15.25
N LYS A 390 -38.95 19.66 16.11
CA LYS A 390 -38.97 20.35 17.40
C LYS A 390 -39.01 21.87 17.22
N ASP A 391 -38.13 22.42 16.38
CA ASP A 391 -38.01 23.86 16.14
C ASP A 391 -39.30 24.45 15.56
N VAL A 392 -39.86 23.78 14.54
CA VAL A 392 -41.14 24.18 13.92
C VAL A 392 -42.32 24.02 14.89
N ILE A 393 -42.31 23.02 15.77
CA ILE A 393 -43.42 22.79 16.72
C ILE A 393 -43.37 23.75 17.91
N GLU A 394 -42.19 24.15 18.39
CA GLU A 394 -42.05 25.11 19.50
C GLU A 394 -42.64 26.48 19.17
N ASP A 395 -42.61 26.89 17.90
CA ASP A 395 -43.18 28.14 17.40
C ASP A 395 -44.70 28.10 17.12
N LEU A 396 -45.35 26.94 17.30
CA LEU A 396 -46.78 26.76 17.04
C LEU A 396 -47.60 26.67 18.33
N PRO A 397 -48.79 27.30 18.38
CA PRO A 397 -49.64 27.26 19.56
C PRO A 397 -50.17 25.84 19.84
N ALA A 398 -50.16 25.43 21.11
CA ALA A 398 -50.78 24.18 21.54
C ALA A 398 -52.31 24.35 21.73
N PHE A 399 -53.10 23.47 21.10
CA PHE A 399 -54.56 23.47 21.25
C PHE A 399 -54.99 22.70 22.51
N ARG A 400 -55.87 23.28 23.32
CA ARG A 400 -56.38 22.65 24.55
C ARG A 400 -57.60 21.78 24.23
N ARG A 401 -57.48 20.46 24.42
CA ARG A 401 -58.54 19.46 24.15
C ARG A 401 -59.08 19.50 22.70
N PRO A 402 -58.19 19.35 21.69
CA PRO A 402 -58.62 19.35 20.29
C PRO A 402 -59.49 18.14 19.98
N GLY A 403 -60.52 18.34 19.15
CA GLY A 403 -61.32 17.24 18.61
C GLY A 403 -60.54 16.42 17.56
N PRO A 404 -61.08 15.28 17.10
CA PRO A 404 -60.38 14.38 16.18
C PRO A 404 -59.97 15.04 14.85
N MET A 405 -60.79 15.90 14.27
CA MET A 405 -60.47 16.57 13.01
C MET A 405 -59.40 17.65 13.20
N THR A 406 -59.44 18.36 14.32
CA THR A 406 -58.41 19.30 14.73
C THR A 406 -57.07 18.61 14.91
N GLN A 407 -57.03 17.45 15.57
CA GLN A 407 -55.80 16.67 15.75
C GLN A 407 -55.23 16.23 14.40
N ALA A 408 -56.08 15.71 13.50
CA ALA A 408 -55.65 15.30 12.17
C ALA A 408 -55.11 16.48 11.34
N ALA A 409 -55.81 17.63 11.34
CA ALA A 409 -55.37 18.82 10.62
C ALA A 409 -54.06 19.39 11.18
N ASP A 410 -53.91 19.45 12.51
CA ASP A 410 -52.69 19.93 13.16
C ASP A 410 -51.49 19.00 12.90
N SER A 411 -51.67 17.68 12.98
CA SER A 411 -50.62 16.70 12.65
C SER A 411 -50.19 16.79 11.19
N LEU A 412 -51.13 16.89 10.25
CA LEU A 412 -50.81 17.00 8.82
C LEU A 412 -50.17 18.36 8.48
N ALA A 413 -50.59 19.45 9.12
CA ALA A 413 -49.99 20.77 8.96
C ALA A 413 -48.53 20.80 9.47
N LYS A 414 -48.27 20.21 10.63
CA LYS A 414 -46.91 20.06 11.16
C LYS A 414 -46.05 19.19 10.24
N ALA A 415 -46.58 18.07 9.76
CA ALA A 415 -45.88 17.20 8.81
C ALA A 415 -45.52 17.94 7.51
N ALA A 416 -46.45 18.72 6.96
CA ALA A 416 -46.24 19.54 5.77
C ALA A 416 -45.17 20.63 5.98
N LYS A 417 -45.17 21.30 7.13
CA LYS A 417 -44.19 22.33 7.49
C LYS A 417 -42.78 21.77 7.69
N VAL A 418 -42.66 20.57 8.28
CA VAL A 418 -41.37 19.98 8.65
C VAL A 418 -40.74 19.21 7.49
N GLY A 419 -41.53 18.43 6.76
CA GLY A 419 -41.01 17.45 5.79
C GLY A 419 -41.74 17.41 4.46
N GLY A 420 -42.59 18.41 4.17
CA GLY A 420 -43.32 18.51 2.90
C GLY A 420 -44.16 17.27 2.60
N LEU A 421 -44.24 16.90 1.32
CA LEU A 421 -45.10 15.82 0.84
C LEU A 421 -44.81 14.47 1.51
N THR A 422 -43.54 14.09 1.64
CA THR A 422 -43.13 12.78 2.18
C THR A 422 -43.66 12.55 3.59
N MET A 423 -43.51 13.53 4.48
CA MET A 423 -44.01 13.40 5.86
C MET A 423 -45.52 13.53 5.96
N VAL A 424 -46.17 14.27 5.04
CA VAL A 424 -47.64 14.30 4.96
C VAL A 424 -48.19 12.92 4.62
N GLU A 425 -47.61 12.21 3.65
CA GLU A 425 -48.05 10.87 3.25
C GLU A 425 -47.86 9.83 4.37
N GLU A 426 -46.70 9.85 5.04
CA GLU A 426 -46.43 8.99 6.21
C GLU A 426 -47.42 9.26 7.35
N THR A 427 -47.66 10.54 7.66
CA THR A 427 -48.58 10.95 8.73
C THR A 427 -50.03 10.59 8.38
N ALA A 428 -50.43 10.78 7.13
CA ALA A 428 -51.76 10.42 6.63
C ALA A 428 -52.02 8.90 6.75
N ALA A 429 -51.03 8.05 6.48
CA ALA A 429 -51.17 6.60 6.60
C ALA A 429 -51.44 6.14 8.06
N GLY A 430 -50.98 6.90 9.05
CA GLY A 430 -51.18 6.60 10.48
C GLY A 430 -52.50 7.09 11.08
N ILE A 431 -53.24 7.97 10.38
CA ILE A 431 -54.51 8.53 10.88
C ILE A 431 -55.67 7.63 10.41
N PRO A 432 -56.54 7.14 11.32
CA PRO A 432 -57.69 6.31 10.95
C PRO A 432 -58.77 7.14 10.23
N MET A 433 -58.69 7.24 8.90
CA MET A 433 -59.62 8.01 8.06
C MET A 433 -60.88 7.22 7.72
N ARG A 434 -61.90 7.30 8.60
CA ARG A 434 -63.14 6.52 8.47
C ARG A 434 -64.23 7.23 7.66
N ASP A 435 -64.17 8.55 7.55
CA ASP A 435 -65.20 9.40 6.93
C ASP A 435 -64.64 10.21 5.75
N SER A 436 -65.51 10.65 4.84
CA SER A 436 -65.09 11.37 3.63
C SER A 436 -64.42 12.72 3.92
N LYS A 437 -64.65 13.36 5.08
CA LYS A 437 -64.00 14.63 5.43
C LYS A 437 -62.55 14.41 5.86
N SER A 438 -62.26 13.40 6.68
CA SER A 438 -60.88 13.07 7.05
C SER A 438 -60.04 12.62 5.85
N LYS A 439 -60.64 11.86 4.92
CA LYS A 439 -60.02 11.52 3.63
C LYS A 439 -59.73 12.76 2.78
N GLY A 440 -60.72 13.63 2.60
CA GLY A 440 -60.57 14.87 1.84
C GLY A 440 -59.51 15.81 2.42
N LEU A 441 -59.41 15.90 3.76
CA LEU A 441 -58.39 16.66 4.45
C LEU A 441 -56.98 16.17 4.11
N ALA A 442 -56.72 14.87 4.23
CA ALA A 442 -55.39 14.32 3.94
C ALA A 442 -55.00 14.43 2.46
N ALA A 443 -55.95 14.19 1.56
CA ALA A 443 -55.77 14.42 0.13
C ALA A 443 -55.48 15.90 -0.18
N GLY A 444 -56.15 16.83 0.51
CA GLY A 444 -55.90 18.27 0.38
C GLY A 444 -54.49 18.67 0.83
N PHE A 445 -53.97 18.07 1.91
CA PHE A 445 -52.59 18.30 2.35
C PHE A 445 -51.57 17.74 1.36
N ALA A 446 -51.81 16.55 0.81
CA ALA A 446 -50.95 15.98 -0.23
C ALA A 446 -50.91 16.88 -1.48
N LEU A 447 -52.07 17.37 -1.95
CA LEU A 447 -52.16 18.32 -3.06
C LEU A 447 -51.45 19.65 -2.76
N ALA A 448 -51.61 20.19 -1.55
CA ALA A 448 -50.98 21.45 -1.15
C ALA A 448 -49.44 21.38 -1.19
N CYS A 449 -48.88 20.20 -0.93
CA CYS A 449 -47.45 19.90 -1.00
C CYS A 449 -46.96 19.43 -2.39
N GLY A 450 -47.81 19.48 -3.42
CA GLY A 450 -47.44 19.11 -4.80
C GLY A 450 -47.59 17.63 -5.15
N GLY A 451 -48.25 16.85 -4.28
CA GLY A 451 -48.60 15.45 -4.52
C GLY A 451 -49.88 15.27 -5.34
N SER A 452 -50.41 14.04 -5.35
CA SER A 452 -51.63 13.69 -6.09
C SER A 452 -52.66 13.01 -5.19
N VAL A 453 -53.96 13.17 -5.50
CA VAL A 453 -55.02 12.49 -4.77
C VAL A 453 -55.10 11.02 -5.21
N PRO A 454 -55.23 10.05 -4.28
CA PRO A 454 -55.37 8.65 -4.65
C PRO A 454 -56.54 8.40 -5.61
N GLN A 455 -56.32 7.54 -6.61
CA GLN A 455 -57.32 7.25 -7.64
C GLN A 455 -58.61 6.63 -7.09
N THR A 456 -58.51 5.97 -5.94
CA THR A 456 -59.60 5.29 -5.22
C THR A 456 -60.64 6.22 -4.61
N PHE A 457 -60.39 7.54 -4.59
CA PHE A 457 -61.31 8.52 -4.01
C PHE A 457 -62.45 8.83 -4.98
N SER A 458 -63.65 9.06 -4.43
CA SER A 458 -64.80 9.50 -5.22
C SER A 458 -64.58 10.89 -5.83
N LYS A 459 -65.38 11.23 -6.84
CA LYS A 459 -65.31 12.54 -7.50
C LYS A 459 -65.52 13.68 -6.49
N ASP A 460 -66.52 13.54 -5.62
CA ASP A 460 -66.86 14.54 -4.60
C ASP A 460 -65.74 14.69 -3.55
N GLU A 461 -65.05 13.61 -3.19
CA GLU A 461 -63.89 13.66 -2.27
C GLU A 461 -62.67 14.34 -2.91
N LYS A 462 -62.47 14.20 -4.22
CA LYS A 462 -61.40 14.87 -4.98
C LYS A 462 -61.67 16.38 -5.08
N GLU A 463 -62.88 16.76 -5.47
CA GLU A 463 -63.29 18.18 -5.54
C GLU A 463 -63.23 18.85 -4.16
N PHE A 464 -63.60 18.13 -3.10
CA PHE A 464 -63.48 18.63 -1.74
C PHE A 464 -62.03 18.81 -1.30
N ALA A 465 -61.12 17.88 -1.64
CA ALA A 465 -59.69 18.02 -1.37
C ALA A 465 -59.09 19.24 -2.07
N GLU A 466 -59.44 19.48 -3.34
CA GLU A 466 -59.01 20.66 -4.11
C GLU A 466 -59.52 21.96 -3.50
N PHE A 467 -60.78 21.99 -3.05
CA PHE A 467 -61.37 23.13 -2.36
C PHE A 467 -60.61 23.51 -1.07
N LEU A 468 -60.06 22.53 -0.35
CA LEU A 468 -59.34 22.77 0.91
C LEU A 468 -57.90 23.31 0.72
N VAL A 469 -57.29 23.10 -0.45
CA VAL A 469 -55.89 23.50 -0.75
C VAL A 469 -55.54 24.95 -0.36
N PRO A 470 -56.31 25.99 -0.72
CA PRO A 470 -55.96 27.37 -0.37
C PRO A 470 -55.92 27.60 1.16
N PHE A 471 -56.85 27.01 1.90
CA PHE A 471 -56.89 27.11 3.37
C PHE A 471 -55.73 26.34 4.02
N ILE A 472 -55.42 25.17 3.48
CA ILE A 472 -54.28 24.37 3.93
C ILE A 472 -52.95 25.11 3.71
N LYS A 473 -52.78 25.75 2.54
CA LYS A 473 -51.57 26.55 2.26
C LYS A 473 -51.41 27.73 3.22
N GLN A 474 -52.52 28.35 3.65
CA GLN A 474 -52.49 29.40 4.68
C GLN A 474 -51.99 28.84 6.01
N VAL A 475 -52.55 27.71 6.47
CA VAL A 475 -52.11 27.03 7.70
C VAL A 475 -50.63 26.61 7.64
N ILE A 476 -50.16 26.06 6.51
CA ILE A 476 -48.74 25.68 6.32
C ILE A 476 -47.84 26.91 6.35
N GLY A 477 -48.29 28.07 5.84
CA GLY A 477 -47.53 29.31 5.82
C GLY A 477 -47.58 30.14 7.12
N ALA A 478 -48.44 29.80 8.07
CA ALA A 478 -48.70 30.61 9.27
C ALA A 478 -47.89 30.18 10.49
N SER A 479 -47.56 31.12 11.38
CA SER A 479 -46.84 30.88 12.65
C SER A 479 -47.51 31.62 13.80
N GLY A 480 -47.24 31.23 15.06
CA GLY A 480 -47.80 31.90 16.23
C GLY A 480 -49.34 31.96 16.25
N GLU A 481 -49.91 33.09 16.66
CA GLU A 481 -51.38 33.26 16.73
C GLU A 481 -52.07 33.16 15.35
N LYS A 482 -51.39 33.56 14.28
CA LYS A 482 -51.92 33.43 12.92
C LYS A 482 -52.19 31.98 12.53
N TYR A 483 -51.37 31.04 13.04
CA TYR A 483 -51.62 29.61 12.83
C TYR A 483 -52.94 29.15 13.46
N ARG A 484 -53.30 29.67 14.64
CA ARG A 484 -54.59 29.36 15.30
C ARG A 484 -55.77 29.93 14.50
N GLU A 485 -55.65 31.14 13.99
CA GLU A 485 -56.68 31.78 13.15
C GLU A 485 -56.90 31.02 11.83
N ASP A 486 -55.81 30.68 11.14
CA ASP A 486 -55.87 29.95 9.87
C ASP A 486 -56.37 28.51 10.10
N MET A 487 -56.00 27.87 11.22
CA MET A 487 -56.53 26.55 11.60
C MET A 487 -58.05 26.61 11.87
N ASN A 488 -58.55 27.63 12.57
CA ASN A 488 -60.00 27.83 12.74
C ASN A 488 -60.71 28.01 11.39
N THR A 489 -60.09 28.72 10.46
CA THR A 489 -60.61 28.91 9.10
C THR A 489 -60.68 27.59 8.33
N LEU A 490 -59.63 26.76 8.44
CA LEU A 490 -59.61 25.42 7.85
C LEU A 490 -60.70 24.51 8.46
N LEU A 491 -60.88 24.52 9.79
CA LEU A 491 -61.92 23.72 10.46
C LEU A 491 -63.33 24.15 10.08
N MET A 492 -63.55 25.46 9.87
CA MET A 492 -64.81 25.97 9.31
C MET A 492 -65.03 25.49 7.88
N ALA A 493 -64.00 25.53 7.01
CA ALA A 493 -64.08 25.01 5.65
C ALA A 493 -64.36 23.50 5.63
N LEU A 494 -63.83 22.74 6.60
CA LEU A 494 -64.10 21.32 6.79
C LEU A 494 -65.54 21.02 7.25
N SER A 495 -66.27 22.03 7.72
CA SER A 495 -67.62 21.88 8.28
C SER A 495 -67.68 20.76 9.34
N CYS A 496 -66.63 20.62 10.17
CA CYS A 496 -66.54 19.57 11.19
C CYS A 496 -67.12 19.99 12.55
N GLY A 497 -67.48 21.27 12.71
CA GLY A 497 -68.06 21.82 13.95
C GLY A 497 -67.05 22.00 15.09
N GLU A 498 -65.76 21.75 14.83
CA GLU A 498 -64.67 21.95 15.79
C GLU A 498 -64.08 23.37 15.69
N LYS A 499 -63.51 23.87 16.79
CA LYS A 499 -62.82 25.17 16.89
C LYS A 499 -61.65 25.06 17.87
N VAL A 500 -60.63 25.90 17.68
CA VAL A 500 -59.36 25.90 18.43
C VAL A 500 -59.01 27.22 19.08
#